data_AF-A0A382GBX6-F1
#
_entry.id   AF-A0A382GBX6-F1
#
_cell.length_a   1.000
_cell.length_b   1.000
_cell.length_c   1.000
_cell.angle_alpha   90.00
_cell.angle_beta   90.00
_cell.angle_gamma   90.00
#
_symmetry.space_group_name_H-M   'P 1'
#
loop_
_entity.id
_entity.type
_entity.pdbx_description
1 polymer ?
#
loop_
_entity_poly.entity_id
_entity_poly.type
_entity_poly.pdbx_seq_one_letter_code
_entity_poly.pdbx_strand_id
1 'polypeptide(L)'
;MKHELEEIVLMNKKFLFAPFLIIVILIGQNDNKEKFHFEFGTDSIEIRIGESKEIKIKLLDDNGKLAQNSFYVFGQRKALSVSPRISDSTGIATV
;
A
#
# COMPACT_ATOMS: atom_id res chain seq x y z
N MET A 1 30.04 -27.30 -42.33
CA MET A 1 29.49 -26.17 -43.12
C MET A 1 27.97 -26.04 -43.07
N LYS A 2 27.14 -26.87 -43.75
CA LYS A 2 25.66 -26.72 -43.68
C LYS A 2 25.09 -26.92 -42.27
N HIS A 3 25.60 -27.91 -41.55
CA HIS A 3 25.17 -28.23 -40.19
C HIS A 3 25.53 -27.14 -39.17
N GLU A 4 26.68 -26.49 -39.34
CA GLU A 4 27.11 -25.35 -38.50
C GLU A 4 26.30 -24.09 -38.80
N LEU A 5 25.91 -23.88 -40.06
CA LEU A 5 25.06 -22.75 -40.46
C LEU A 5 23.66 -22.85 -39.84
N GLU A 6 23.07 -24.04 -39.83
CA GLU A 6 21.76 -24.32 -39.20
C GLU A 6 21.80 -24.07 -37.68
N GLU A 7 22.89 -24.45 -37.01
CA GLU A 7 23.06 -24.28 -35.57
C GLU A 7 23.25 -22.80 -35.17
N ILE A 8 24.01 -22.02 -35.96
CA ILE A 8 24.17 -20.58 -35.78
C ILE A 8 22.83 -19.83 -35.97
N VAL A 9 22.03 -20.22 -36.98
CA VAL A 9 20.71 -19.63 -37.22
C VAL A 9 19.73 -19.96 -36.09
N LEU A 10 19.78 -21.20 -35.56
CA LEU A 10 18.98 -21.62 -34.40
C LEU A 10 19.38 -20.87 -33.12
N MET A 11 20.68 -20.64 -32.91
CA MET A 11 21.21 -19.89 -31.77
C MET A 11 20.78 -18.41 -31.83
N ASN A 12 20.84 -17.77 -33.00
CA ASN A 12 20.37 -16.40 -33.19
C ASN A 12 18.86 -16.23 -32.98
N LYS A 13 18.03 -17.21 -33.37
CA LYS A 13 16.57 -17.19 -33.12
C LYS A 13 16.21 -17.20 -31.63
N LYS A 14 17.00 -17.86 -30.78
CA LYS A 14 16.79 -17.92 -29.32
C LYS A 14 17.13 -16.60 -28.62
N PHE A 15 18.05 -15.81 -29.19
CA PHE A 15 18.45 -14.50 -28.63
C PHE A 15 17.52 -13.33 -29.01
N LEU A 16 16.58 -13.52 -29.95
CA LEU A 16 15.62 -12.47 -30.35
C LEU A 16 14.60 -12.10 -29.26
N PHE A 17 14.42 -12.94 -28.23
CA PHE A 17 13.45 -12.70 -27.15
C PHE A 17 14.02 -11.90 -25.96
N ALA A 18 15.34 -11.81 -25.84
CA ALA A 18 16.01 -11.06 -24.77
C ALA A 18 15.59 -9.57 -24.68
N PRO A 19 15.50 -8.79 -25.79
CA PRO A 19 15.06 -7.39 -25.70
C PRO A 19 13.60 -7.24 -25.25
N PHE A 20 12.73 -8.21 -25.57
CA PHE A 20 11.34 -8.20 -25.13
C PHE A 20 11.23 -8.36 -23.60
N LEU A 21 12.06 -9.22 -23.01
CA LEU A 21 12.12 -9.40 -21.55
C LEU A 21 12.53 -8.11 -20.84
N ILE A 22 13.51 -7.37 -21.39
CA ILE A 22 13.97 -6.09 -20.84
C ILE A 22 12.87 -5.04 -20.88
N ILE A 23 12.11 -4.96 -21.99
CA ILE A 23 10.99 -4.02 -22.15
C ILE A 23 9.88 -4.31 -21.12
N VAL A 24 9.55 -5.59 -20.88
CA VAL A 24 8.55 -5.98 -19.88
C VAL A 24 8.96 -5.54 -18.47
N ILE A 25 10.24 -5.73 -18.12
CA ILE A 25 10.76 -5.32 -16.80
C ILE A 25 10.74 -3.79 -16.64
N LEU A 26 11.03 -3.03 -17.70
CA LEU A 26 11.00 -1.56 -17.67
C LEU A 26 9.59 -1.00 -17.53
N ILE A 27 8.59 -1.57 -18.23
CA ILE A 27 7.19 -1.12 -18.15
C ILE A 27 6.52 -1.55 -16.83
N GLY A 28 6.99 -2.66 -16.23
CA GLY A 28 6.46 -3.17 -14.97
C GLY A 28 6.86 -2.39 -13.71
N GLN A 29 7.80 -1.43 -13.82
CA GLN A 29 8.19 -0.55 -12.71
C GLN A 29 7.14 0.56 -12.52
N ASN A 30 5.96 0.20 -12.01
CA ASN A 30 4.98 1.17 -11.57
C ASN A 30 5.30 1.58 -10.13
N ASP A 31 5.90 2.76 -9.97
CA ASP A 31 6.23 3.35 -8.66
C ASP A 31 5.02 4.03 -7.97
N ASN A 32 3.79 3.74 -8.40
CA ASN A 32 2.58 4.17 -7.70
C ASN A 32 2.47 3.47 -6.35
N LYS A 33 3.27 3.93 -5.40
CA LYS A 33 3.05 3.72 -3.98
C LYS A 33 1.73 4.40 -3.68
N GLU A 34 0.72 3.60 -3.33
CA GLU A 34 -0.53 4.12 -2.81
C GLU A 34 -0.20 5.08 -1.66
N LYS A 35 -0.57 6.34 -1.85
CA LYS A 35 -0.42 7.36 -0.83
C LYS A 35 -1.73 7.42 -0.05
N PHE A 36 -1.57 7.33 1.25
CA PHE A 36 -2.67 7.36 2.19
C PHE A 36 -2.46 8.48 3.19
N HIS A 37 -3.57 9.01 3.69
CA HIS A 37 -3.58 9.95 4.79
C HIS A 37 -4.74 9.67 5.74
N PHE A 38 -4.57 10.09 6.99
CA PHE A 38 -5.60 9.95 8.01
C PHE A 38 -6.38 11.24 8.16
N GLU A 39 -7.71 11.14 8.19
CA GLU A 39 -8.61 12.22 8.59
C GLU A 39 -9.17 11.90 9.97
N PHE A 40 -9.00 12.83 10.92
CA PHE A 40 -9.56 12.74 12.25
C PHE A 40 -10.83 13.59 12.33
N GLY A 41 -11.87 13.08 12.98
CA GLY A 41 -13.12 13.81 13.19
C GLY A 41 -13.03 15.00 14.15
N THR A 42 -11.86 15.23 14.75
CA THR A 42 -11.55 16.35 15.64
C THR A 42 -10.06 16.70 15.53
N ASP A 43 -9.74 17.98 15.66
CA ASP A 43 -8.36 18.48 15.59
C ASP A 43 -7.60 18.31 16.92
N SER A 44 -8.34 18.17 18.03
CA SER A 44 -7.75 17.99 19.36
C SER A 44 -8.70 17.27 20.30
N ILE A 45 -8.12 16.71 21.38
CA ILE A 45 -8.86 16.02 22.44
C ILE A 45 -8.20 16.35 23.76
N GLU A 46 -8.99 16.78 24.73
CA GLU A 46 -8.61 16.86 26.14
C GLU A 46 -9.35 15.76 26.91
N ILE A 47 -8.66 14.96 27.70
CA ILE A 47 -9.25 13.85 28.47
C ILE A 47 -8.68 13.90 29.89
N ARG A 48 -9.54 13.81 30.91
CA ARG A 48 -9.10 13.71 32.30
C ARG A 48 -8.81 12.25 32.69
N ILE A 49 -8.09 12.06 33.79
CA ILE A 49 -7.80 10.72 34.31
C ILE A 49 -9.12 10.00 34.64
N GLY A 50 -9.31 8.83 34.05
CA GLY A 50 -10.53 8.02 34.20
C GLY A 50 -11.61 8.28 33.17
N GLU A 51 -11.47 9.30 32.32
CA GLU A 51 -12.40 9.55 31.22
C GLU A 51 -12.02 8.75 29.97
N SER A 52 -13.03 8.47 29.14
CA SER A 52 -12.89 8.02 27.76
C SER A 52 -13.58 9.01 26.83
N LYS A 53 -13.06 9.13 25.60
CA LYS A 53 -13.68 9.89 24.52
C LYS A 53 -13.64 9.07 23.25
N GLU A 54 -14.69 9.20 22.46
CA GLU A 54 -14.81 8.52 21.17
C GLU A 54 -14.29 9.44 20.06
N ILE A 55 -13.48 8.88 19.16
CA ILE A 55 -13.03 9.57 17.95
C ILE A 55 -13.26 8.73 16.70
N LYS A 56 -13.62 9.41 15.62
CA LYS A 56 -13.70 8.82 14.29
C LYS A 56 -12.41 9.12 13.52
N ILE A 57 -11.81 8.08 12.96
CA ILE A 57 -10.61 8.13 12.13
C ILE A 57 -10.95 7.49 10.79
N LYS A 58 -10.58 8.15 9.69
CA LYS A 58 -10.73 7.62 8.33
C LYS A 58 -9.36 7.49 7.65
N LEU A 59 -9.18 6.43 6.89
CA LEU A 59 -8.05 6.24 5.98
C LEU A 59 -8.49 6.63 4.56
N LEU A 60 -7.84 7.64 4.00
CA LEU A 60 -8.17 8.19 2.68
C LEU A 60 -7.04 7.96 1.68
N ASP A 61 -7.41 7.74 0.42
CA ASP A 61 -6.53 7.72 -0.73
C ASP A 61 -6.14 9.15 -1.18
N ASP A 62 -5.28 9.26 -2.19
CA ASP A 62 -4.87 10.55 -2.77
C ASP A 62 -6.01 11.42 -3.32
N ASN A 63 -7.17 10.83 -3.60
CA ASN A 63 -8.34 11.52 -4.11
C ASN A 63 -9.31 11.92 -2.99
N GLY A 64 -8.97 11.65 -1.72
CA GLY A 64 -9.84 11.89 -0.56
C GLY A 64 -10.98 10.88 -0.43
N LYS A 65 -10.91 9.73 -1.11
CA LYS A 65 -11.89 8.64 -0.98
C LYS A 65 -11.41 7.63 0.06
N LEU A 66 -12.35 6.87 0.64
CA LEU A 66 -12.01 5.79 1.54
C LEU A 66 -11.10 4.77 0.85
N ALA A 67 -9.98 4.45 1.50
CA ALA A 67 -8.95 3.57 0.97
C ALA A 67 -9.37 2.09 0.86
N GLN A 68 -10.50 1.69 1.44
CA GLN A 68 -10.97 0.29 1.48
C GLN A 68 -9.93 -0.69 2.06
N ASN A 69 -9.15 -0.22 3.04
CA ASN A 69 -8.11 -0.97 3.73
C ASN A 69 -8.22 -0.77 5.24
N SER A 70 -7.90 -1.80 6.00
CA SER A 70 -7.83 -1.70 7.47
C SER A 70 -6.54 -1.04 7.95
N PHE A 71 -6.60 -0.36 9.08
CA PHE A 71 -5.43 0.22 9.76
C PHE A 71 -5.44 -0.06 11.26
N TYR A 72 -4.27 0.10 11.89
CA TYR A 72 -4.06 -0.13 13.32
C TYR A 72 -3.90 1.19 14.08
N VAL A 73 -4.56 1.32 15.23
CA VAL A 73 -4.46 2.49 16.13
C VAL A 73 -3.68 2.10 17.38
N PHE A 74 -2.64 2.88 17.70
CA PHE A 74 -1.83 2.69 18.90
C PHE A 74 -1.58 4.02 19.62
N GLY A 75 -1.65 4.00 20.95
CA GLY A 75 -1.26 5.13 21.79
C GLY A 75 0.24 5.15 22.07
N GLN A 76 0.87 6.31 21.97
CA GLN A 76 2.28 6.48 22.33
C GLN A 76 2.41 6.47 23.87
N ARG A 77 3.06 5.46 24.45
CA ARG A 77 3.45 5.32 25.88
C ARG A 77 2.47 4.66 26.87
N LYS A 78 1.48 3.86 26.43
CA LYS A 78 0.53 3.13 27.32
C LYS A 78 -0.32 4.02 28.26
N ALA A 79 -0.19 5.34 28.18
CA ALA A 79 -0.99 6.28 28.98
C ALA A 79 -2.45 6.34 28.53
N LEU A 80 -2.71 5.97 27.27
CA LEU A 80 -4.04 5.89 26.67
C LEU A 80 -4.26 4.46 26.19
N SER A 81 -5.44 3.93 26.50
CA SER A 81 -5.96 2.70 25.91
C SER A 81 -6.93 3.06 24.80
N VAL A 82 -6.90 2.28 23.72
CA VAL A 82 -7.75 2.46 22.54
C VAL A 82 -8.41 1.13 22.23
N SER A 83 -9.70 1.15 21.95
CA SER A 83 -10.47 -0.05 21.59
C SER A 83 -11.65 0.32 20.69
N PRO A 84 -11.84 -0.34 19.52
CA PRO A 84 -10.96 -1.36 18.94
C PRO A 84 -9.63 -0.77 18.44
N ARG A 85 -8.59 -1.61 18.30
CA ARG A 85 -7.29 -1.18 17.75
C ARG A 85 -7.14 -1.38 16.25
N ILE A 86 -8.06 -2.09 15.62
CA ILE A 86 -8.09 -2.34 14.18
C ILE A 86 -9.37 -1.73 13.64
N SER A 87 -9.26 -0.94 12.57
CA SER A 87 -10.40 -0.38 11.86
C SER A 87 -11.19 -1.47 11.12
N ASP A 88 -12.40 -1.14 10.67
CA ASP A 88 -13.07 -2.01 9.70
C ASP A 88 -12.31 -2.04 8.36
N SER A 89 -12.76 -2.90 7.45
CA SER A 89 -12.18 -3.03 6.10
C SER A 89 -12.50 -1.85 5.18
N THR A 90 -13.39 -0.95 5.55
CA THR A 90 -13.70 0.25 4.76
C THR A 90 -12.68 1.37 4.98
N GLY A 91 -11.85 1.25 6.02
CA GLY A 91 -10.92 2.28 6.44
C GLY A 91 -11.55 3.28 7.41
N ILE A 92 -12.52 2.84 8.22
CA ILE A 92 -13.13 3.65 9.28
C ILE A 92 -12.89 2.98 10.64
N ALA A 93 -12.47 3.77 11.62
CA ALA A 93 -12.41 3.36 13.01
C ALA A 93 -13.15 4.38 13.89
N THR A 94 -13.98 3.88 14.78
CA THR A 94 -14.55 4.63 15.91
C THR A 94 -13.94 4.04 17.17
N VAL A 95 -13.09 4.79 17.87
CA VAL A 95 -12.19 4.29 18.92
C VAL A 95 -12.14 5.17 20.15
#